data_AF-A0AAN7VC63-F1
#
_entry.id   AF-A0AAN7VC63-F1
#
_cell.length_a   1.000
_cell.length_b   1.000
_cell.length_c   1.000
_cell.angle_alpha   90.00
_cell.angle_beta   90.00
_cell.angle_gamma   90.00
#
_symmetry.space_group_name_H-M   'P 1'
#
loop_
_entity.id
_entity.type
_entity.pdbx_description
1 polymer ?
#
loop_
_entity_poly.entity_id
_entity_poly.type
_entity_poly.pdbx_seq_one_letter_code
_entity_poly.pdbx_strand_id
1 'polypeptide(L)'
;MPVIITLLLLVHGGMFEEAQESCNKYIKRFREDYARKYSRIKTMEDVSFGLLVASDPYISSLRRLPQQSKRSLSPVAYCSIQMQRFLRRVKKNQQITTPNSPMTHPTDFISNLHFIILFISCSVKNTLCECK
;
A
#
# COMPACT_ATOMS: atom_id res chain seq x y z
N MET A 1 -21.62 -11.37 0.15
CA MET A 1 -21.15 -10.04 0.61
C MET A 1 -20.42 -9.99 1.97
N PRO A 2 -20.51 -10.93 2.93
CA PRO A 2 -19.84 -10.76 4.24
C PRO A 2 -18.32 -11.04 4.24
N VAL A 3 -17.85 -11.94 3.36
CA VAL A 3 -16.44 -12.40 3.36
C VAL A 3 -15.43 -11.28 3.05
N ILE A 4 -15.80 -10.32 2.20
CA ILE A 4 -14.91 -9.22 1.80
C ILE A 4 -14.67 -8.24 2.95
N ILE A 5 -15.69 -7.99 3.78
CA ILE A 5 -15.62 -7.05 4.91
C ILE A 5 -14.69 -7.60 6.00
N THR A 6 -14.80 -8.90 6.30
CA THR A 6 -13.96 -9.56 7.32
C THR A 6 -12.48 -9.58 6.94
N LEU A 7 -12.16 -9.84 5.66
CA LEU A 7 -10.78 -9.79 5.16
C LEU A 7 -10.21 -8.38 5.18
N LEU A 8 -11.03 -7.37 4.84
CA LEU A 8 -10.63 -5.97 4.90
C LEU A 8 -10.31 -5.60 6.36
N LEU A 9 -11.19 -5.90 7.30
CA LEU A 9 -10.99 -5.63 8.73
C LEU A 9 -9.74 -6.31 9.31
N LEU A 10 -9.46 -7.57 8.96
CA LEU A 10 -8.32 -8.30 9.49
C LEU A 10 -6.98 -7.72 9.00
N VAL A 11 -6.88 -7.42 7.69
CA VAL A 11 -5.65 -6.88 7.10
C VAL A 11 -5.46 -5.41 7.46
N HIS A 12 -6.55 -4.65 7.53
CA HIS A 12 -6.48 -3.22 7.78
C HIS A 12 -6.41 -2.89 9.27
N GLY A 13 -7.00 -3.71 10.15
CA GLY A 13 -7.06 -3.45 11.59
C GLY A 13 -5.68 -3.20 12.20
N GLY A 14 -4.73 -4.12 11.97
CA GLY A 14 -3.36 -3.96 12.46
C GLY A 14 -2.65 -2.74 11.86
N MET A 15 -2.83 -2.48 10.56
CA MET A 15 -2.22 -1.31 9.91
C MET A 15 -2.81 0.01 10.40
N PHE A 16 -4.12 0.07 10.67
CA PHE A 16 -4.78 1.27 11.16
C PHE A 16 -4.44 1.54 12.63
N GLU A 17 -4.36 0.51 13.46
CA GLU A 17 -3.97 0.64 14.86
C GLU A 17 -2.55 1.19 14.98
N GLU A 18 -1.58 0.58 14.28
CA GLU A 18 -0.20 1.06 14.24
C GLU A 18 -0.09 2.48 13.65
N ALA A 19 -0.87 2.79 12.60
CA ALA A 19 -0.91 4.12 12.03
C ALA A 19 -1.45 5.15 13.04
N GLN A 20 -2.52 4.83 13.77
CA GLN A 20 -3.11 5.71 14.78
C GLN A 20 -2.14 5.95 15.94
N GLU A 21 -1.46 4.91 16.43
CA GLU A 21 -0.47 5.06 17.49
C GLU A 21 0.73 5.93 17.04
N SER A 22 1.16 5.78 15.78
CA SER A 22 2.20 6.63 15.20
C SER A 22 1.76 8.11 15.15
N CYS A 23 0.51 8.39 14.77
CA CYS A 23 -0.07 9.73 14.80
C CYS A 23 -0.10 10.31 16.22
N ASN A 24 -0.47 9.52 17.23
CA ASN A 24 -0.46 9.96 18.62
C ASN A 24 0.94 10.40 19.09
N LYS A 25 2.00 9.74 18.59
CA LYS A 25 3.38 10.13 18.85
C LYS A 25 3.72 11.49 18.21
N TYR A 26 3.24 11.74 16.99
CA TYR A 26 3.40 13.05 16.34
C TYR A 26 2.66 14.15 17.10
N ILE A 27 1.44 13.91 17.56
CA ILE A 27 0.66 14.88 18.34
C ILE A 27 1.42 15.30 19.60
N LYS A 28 1.99 14.34 20.35
CA LYS A 28 2.79 14.64 21.54
C LYS A 28 4.00 15.52 21.20
N ARG A 29 4.77 15.15 20.17
CA ARG A 29 5.92 15.93 19.68
C ARG A 29 5.54 17.35 19.26
N PHE A 30 4.48 17.51 18.47
CA PHE A 30 4.03 18.83 18.04
C PHE A 30 3.61 19.72 19.21
N ARG A 31 3.00 19.14 20.25
CA ARG A 31 2.65 19.86 21.48
C ARG A 31 3.86 20.29 22.30
N GLU A 32 4.89 19.47 22.37
CA GLU A 32 6.06 19.72 23.21
C GLU A 32 7.04 20.71 22.56
N ASP A 33 7.31 20.53 21.27
CA ASP A 33 8.41 21.18 20.56
C ASP A 33 7.97 22.37 19.70
N TYR A 34 6.78 22.32 19.08
CA TYR A 34 6.39 23.26 18.02
C TYR A 34 5.22 24.19 18.39
N ALA A 35 4.41 23.82 19.38
CA ALA A 35 3.21 24.58 19.74
C ALA A 35 3.50 25.72 20.73
N ARG A 36 2.82 26.85 20.56
CA ARG A 36 2.90 27.97 21.51
C ARG A 36 2.20 27.61 22.82
N LYS A 37 2.89 27.83 23.94
CA LYS A 37 2.42 27.53 25.32
C LYS A 37 1.74 28.72 25.99
N TYR A 38 0.88 29.42 25.23
CA TYR A 38 0.17 30.62 25.71
C TYR A 38 -1.30 30.33 26.06
N SER A 39 -2.00 29.59 25.21
CA SER A 39 -3.41 29.24 25.38
C SER A 39 -3.68 27.89 24.74
N ARG A 40 -4.55 27.10 25.37
CA ARG A 40 -4.95 25.78 24.86
C ARG A 40 -5.48 25.84 23.42
N ILE A 41 -6.22 26.89 23.06
CA ILE A 41 -6.77 27.07 21.72
C ILE A 41 -5.63 27.23 20.72
N LYS A 42 -4.69 28.14 21.00
CA LYS A 42 -3.52 28.37 20.14
C LYS A 42 -2.60 27.16 20.06
N THR A 43 -2.42 26.43 21.15
CA THR A 43 -1.67 25.17 21.14
C THR A 43 -2.31 24.14 20.21
N MET A 44 -3.65 24.00 20.22
CA MET A 44 -4.35 23.06 19.35
C MET A 44 -4.38 23.49 17.88
N GLU A 45 -4.46 24.80 17.61
CA GLU A 45 -4.28 25.36 16.26
C GLU A 45 -2.90 24.97 15.70
N ASP A 46 -1.82 25.24 16.45
CA ASP A 46 -0.44 24.98 16.02
C ASP A 46 -0.20 23.48 15.77
N VAL A 47 -0.71 22.61 16.65
CA VAL A 47 -0.65 21.15 16.48
C VAL A 47 -1.37 20.72 15.21
N SER A 48 -2.55 21.28 14.94
CA SER A 48 -3.34 20.94 13.76
C SER A 48 -2.62 21.34 12.46
N PHE A 49 -2.02 22.52 12.42
CA PHE A 49 -1.20 22.95 11.28
C PHE A 49 0.02 22.05 11.07
N GLY A 50 0.71 21.66 12.15
CA GLY A 50 1.84 20.73 12.07
C GLY A 50 1.46 19.36 11.50
N LEU A 51 0.29 18.82 11.90
CA LEU A 51 -0.23 17.58 11.36
C LEU A 51 -0.60 17.69 9.88
N LEU A 52 -1.24 18.80 9.47
CA LEU A 52 -1.60 19.03 8.06
C LEU A 52 -0.36 19.02 7.16
N VAL A 53 0.67 19.78 7.54
CA VAL A 53 1.95 19.82 6.80
C VAL A 53 2.62 18.46 6.78
N ALA A 54 2.60 17.72 7.89
CA ALA A 54 3.19 16.40 7.97
C ALA A 54 2.45 15.36 7.10
N SER A 55 1.14 15.52 6.90
CA SER A 55 0.29 14.62 6.11
C SER A 55 0.29 14.92 4.60
N ASP A 56 0.72 16.12 4.20
CA ASP A 56 0.68 16.56 2.81
C ASP A 56 1.60 15.69 1.93
N PRO A 57 1.08 15.05 0.85
CA PRO A 57 1.86 14.14 0.02
C PRO A 57 2.91 14.87 -0.82
N TYR A 58 2.64 16.10 -1.24
CA TYR A 58 3.56 16.92 -2.01
C TYR A 58 4.76 17.34 -1.16
N ILE A 59 4.52 17.91 0.02
CA ILE A 59 5.56 18.25 1.00
C ILE A 59 6.32 16.99 1.43
N SER A 60 5.63 15.87 1.62
CA SER A 60 6.26 14.58 1.94
C SER A 60 7.22 14.10 0.85
N SER A 61 6.85 14.25 -0.42
CA SER A 61 7.72 13.86 -1.55
C SER A 61 8.97 14.73 -1.69
N LEU A 62 8.89 16.00 -1.28
CA LEU A 62 10.02 16.92 -1.30
C LEU A 62 10.97 16.73 -0.10
N ARG A 63 10.49 16.13 1.00
CA ARG A 63 11.31 15.89 2.19
C ARG A 63 12.38 14.84 1.92
N ARG A 64 13.65 15.20 2.19
CA ARG A 64 14.77 14.24 2.15
C ARG A 64 14.71 13.32 3.37
N LEU A 65 14.13 12.14 3.19
CA LEU A 65 14.07 11.12 4.24
C LEU A 65 15.30 10.18 4.15
N PRO A 66 15.87 9.74 5.29
CA PRO A 66 16.90 8.72 5.28
C PRO A 66 16.32 7.43 4.69
N GLN A 67 17.04 6.82 3.74
CA GLN A 67 16.61 5.55 3.16
C GLN A 67 16.65 4.48 4.24
N GLN A 68 15.49 3.90 4.55
CA GLN A 68 15.44 2.73 5.41
C GLN A 68 16.05 1.54 4.66
N SER A 69 17.01 0.85 5.27
CA SER A 69 17.56 -0.37 4.70
C SER A 69 16.45 -1.42 4.63
N LYS A 70 16.18 -1.88 3.40
CA LYS A 70 15.21 -2.96 3.19
C LYS A 70 15.83 -4.23 3.78
N ARG A 71 15.29 -4.71 4.90
CA ARG A 71 15.61 -6.06 5.37
C ARG A 71 15.18 -7.06 4.30
N SER A 72 15.99 -8.08 4.04
CA SER A 72 15.66 -9.15 3.12
C SER A 72 14.39 -9.85 3.63
N LEU A 73 13.34 -9.80 2.83
CA LEU A 73 12.10 -10.53 3.10
C LEU A 73 12.36 -12.02 2.89
N SER A 74 11.73 -12.88 3.70
CA SER A 74 11.78 -14.31 3.44
C SER A 74 11.18 -14.64 2.06
N PRO A 75 11.63 -15.71 1.38
CA PRO A 75 11.12 -16.08 0.05
C PRO A 75 9.59 -16.21 0.02
N VAL A 76 9.00 -16.76 1.09
CA VAL A 76 7.55 -16.92 1.27
C VAL A 76 6.82 -15.57 1.35
N ALA A 77 7.36 -14.62 2.11
CA ALA A 77 6.79 -13.27 2.20
C ALA A 77 6.90 -12.52 0.88
N TYR A 78 8.02 -12.67 0.16
CA TYR A 78 8.21 -12.06 -1.16
C TYR A 78 7.20 -12.56 -2.18
N CYS A 79 7.00 -13.89 -2.26
CA CYS A 79 6.04 -14.49 -3.18
C CYS A 79 4.59 -14.03 -2.88
N SER A 80 4.24 -13.96 -1.59
CA SER A 80 2.93 -13.46 -1.14
C SER A 80 2.70 -12.00 -1.53
N ILE A 81 3.71 -11.13 -1.37
CA ILE A 81 3.65 -9.72 -1.76
C ILE A 81 3.55 -9.57 -3.28
N GLN A 82 4.29 -10.37 -4.05
CA GLN A 82 4.23 -10.37 -5.52
C GLN A 82 2.84 -10.80 -6.00
N MET A 83 2.26 -11.83 -5.41
CA MET A 83 0.91 -12.29 -5.72
C MET A 83 -0.14 -11.21 -5.39
N GLN A 84 -0.05 -10.56 -4.23
CA GLN A 84 -0.94 -9.46 -3.87
C GLN A 84 -0.81 -8.23 -4.80
N ARG A 85 0.41 -7.93 -5.28
CA ARG A 85 0.63 -6.86 -6.27
C ARG A 85 0.08 -7.22 -7.65
N PHE A 86 0.16 -8.49 -8.04
CA PHE A 86 -0.42 -9.00 -9.27
C PHE A 86 -1.95 -8.95 -9.24
N LEU A 87 -2.57 -9.47 -8.18
CA LEU A 87 -4.04 -9.42 -8.00
C LEU A 87 -4.58 -7.98 -7.98
N ARG A 88 -3.84 -7.03 -7.39
CA ARG A 88 -4.18 -5.60 -7.45
C ARG A 88 -4.13 -5.03 -8.87
N ARG A 89 -3.17 -5.46 -9.71
CA ARG A 89 -3.10 -5.05 -11.12
C ARG A 89 -4.25 -5.65 -11.93
N VAL A 90 -4.56 -6.93 -11.74
CA VAL A 90 -5.71 -7.60 -12.40
C VAL A 90 -7.03 -6.90 -12.05
N LYS A 91 -7.24 -6.54 -10.77
CA LYS A 91 -8.46 -5.86 -10.31
C LYS A 91 -8.61 -4.43 -10.86
N LYS A 92 -7.49 -3.72 -11.09
CA LYS A 92 -7.48 -2.37 -11.67
C LYS A 92 -7.84 -2.38 -13.16
N ASN A 93 -7.52 -3.45 -13.86
CA ASN A 93 -7.86 -3.62 -15.28
C ASN A 93 -9.33 -4.03 -15.51
N GLN A 94 -10.01 -4.59 -14.52
CA GLN A 94 -11.44 -4.94 -14.61
C GLN A 94 -12.39 -3.75 -14.38
N GLN A 95 -11.91 -2.63 -13.84
CA GLN A 95 -12.73 -1.43 -13.62
C GLN A 95 -12.83 -0.49 -14.83
N ILE A 96 -12.18 -0.80 -15.95
CA ILE A 96 -12.20 0.05 -17.17
C ILE A 96 -13.34 -0.33 -18.14
N THR A 97 -14.03 -1.46 -17.96
CA THR A 97 -15.19 -1.79 -18.80
C THR A 97 -16.47 -1.17 -18.23
N THR A 98 -16.79 0.04 -18.68
CA THR A 98 -18.17 0.54 -18.67
C THR A 98 -19.05 -0.35 -19.56
N PRO A 99 -20.30 -0.67 -19.18
CA PRO A 99 -21.21 -1.39 -20.06
C PRO A 99 -21.72 -0.37 -21.07
N ASN A 100 -21.17 -0.36 -22.29
CA ASN A 100 -21.80 0.10 -23.54
C ASN A 100 -20.73 0.18 -24.65
N SER A 101 -20.31 -0.97 -25.19
CA SER A 101 -19.71 -1.06 -26.52
C SER A 101 -19.84 -2.49 -27.03
N PRO A 102 -20.31 -2.72 -28.27
CA PRO A 102 -20.45 -4.06 -28.82
C PRO A 102 -19.09 -4.70 -29.14
N MET A 103 -19.07 -6.03 -29.02
CA MET A 103 -17.97 -6.95 -29.35
C MET A 103 -17.15 -6.52 -30.57
N THR A 104 -15.82 -6.56 -30.44
CA THR A 104 -14.95 -7.06 -31.52
C THR A 104 -13.60 -7.59 -31.00
N HIS A 105 -13.25 -8.78 -31.53
CA HIS A 105 -11.95 -9.48 -31.58
C HIS A 105 -11.54 -10.51 -30.49
N PRO A 106 -11.25 -11.77 -30.89
CA PRO A 106 -10.91 -12.89 -30.01
C PRO A 106 -9.41 -12.98 -29.67
N THR A 107 -8.68 -11.87 -29.65
CA THR A 107 -7.21 -11.86 -29.46
C THR A 107 -6.77 -11.66 -28.00
N ASP A 108 -7.66 -11.27 -27.10
CA ASP A 108 -7.30 -10.95 -25.71
C ASP A 108 -7.26 -12.15 -24.76
N PHE A 109 -7.83 -13.29 -25.18
CA PHE A 109 -7.80 -14.53 -24.39
C PHE A 109 -6.44 -15.24 -24.49
N ILE A 110 -5.77 -15.15 -25.64
CA ILE A 110 -4.50 -15.83 -25.91
C ILE A 110 -3.34 -15.12 -25.19
N SER A 111 -3.36 -13.78 -25.11
CA SER A 111 -2.33 -13.00 -24.42
C SER A 111 -2.32 -13.25 -22.91
N ASN A 112 -3.50 -13.41 -22.31
CA ASN A 112 -3.65 -13.75 -20.89
C ASN A 112 -3.19 -15.18 -20.58
N LEU A 113 -3.49 -16.15 -21.45
CA LEU A 113 -3.04 -17.53 -21.27
C LEU A 113 -1.51 -17.65 -21.39
N HIS A 114 -0.89 -16.92 -22.33
CA HIS A 114 0.56 -16.87 -22.47
C HIS A 114 1.24 -16.23 -21.25
N PHE A 115 0.64 -15.19 -20.67
CA PHE A 115 1.14 -14.56 -19.44
C PHE A 115 1.06 -15.50 -18.23
N ILE A 116 -0.05 -16.25 -18.09
CA ILE A 116 -0.23 -17.24 -17.03
C ILE A 116 0.79 -18.39 -17.18
N ILE A 117 1.01 -18.88 -18.40
CA ILE A 117 1.99 -19.94 -18.70
C ILE A 117 3.42 -19.46 -18.42
N LEU A 118 3.79 -18.23 -18.80
CA LEU A 118 5.08 -17.64 -18.47
C LEU A 118 5.27 -17.46 -16.96
N PHE A 119 4.21 -17.10 -16.22
CA PHE A 119 4.27 -16.91 -14.77
C PHE A 119 4.46 -18.25 -14.04
N ILE A 120 3.74 -19.31 -14.44
CA ILE A 120 3.92 -20.67 -13.90
C ILE A 120 5.33 -21.18 -14.23
N SER A 121 5.81 -20.96 -15.46
CA SER A 121 7.16 -21.36 -15.89
C SER A 121 8.26 -20.63 -15.12
N CYS A 122 8.06 -19.36 -14.79
CA CYS A 122 9.00 -18.56 -14.00
C CYS A 122 8.99 -19.00 -12.52
N SER A 123 7.83 -19.38 -11.97
CA SER A 123 7.72 -19.92 -10.62
C SER A 123 8.43 -21.28 -10.49
N VAL A 124 8.31 -22.16 -11.49
CA VAL A 124 8.99 -23.47 -11.51
C VAL A 124 10.51 -23.33 -11.68
N LYS A 125 10.98 -22.35 -12.46
CA LYS A 125 12.43 -22.07 -12.61
C LYS A 125 13.06 -21.49 -11.35
N ASN A 126 12.35 -20.65 -10.61
CA ASN A 126 12.85 -20.11 -9.34
C ASN A 126 12.91 -21.17 -8.23
N THR A 127 12.03 -22.18 -8.23
CA THR A 127 12.14 -23.33 -7.30
C THR A 127 13.28 -24.29 -7.63
N LEU A 128 13.76 -24.32 -8.88
CA LEU A 128 14.92 -25.13 -9.29
C LEU A 128 16.27 -24.45 -9.00
N CYS A 129 16.29 -23.13 -8.80
CA CYS A 129 17.51 -22.38 -8.46
C CYS A 129 17.86 -22.34 -6.96
N GLU A 130 16.99 -22.83 -6.07
CA GLU A 130 17.32 -23.01 -4.64
C GLU A 130 17.82 -24.42 -4.28
N CYS A 131 17.96 -25.33 -5.26
CA CYS A 131 18.67 -26.61 -5.10
C CYS A 131 20.04 -26.55 -5.80
N LYS A 132 21.00 -25.85 -5.20
CA LYS A 132 22.43 -26.10 -5.42
C LYS A 132 23.25 -25.69 -4.21
#